data_AF-A0A2E3N109-F1
#
_entry.id   AF-A0A2E3N109-F1
#
_cell.length_a   1.000
_cell.length_b   1.000
_cell.length_c   1.000
_cell.angle_alpha   90.00
_cell.angle_beta   90.00
_cell.angle_gamma   90.00
#
_symmetry.space_group_name_H-M   'P 1'
#
loop_
_entity.id
_entity.type
_entity.pdbx_description
1 polymer ?
#
loop_
_entity_poly.entity_id
_entity_poly.type
_entity_poly.pdbx_seq_one_letter_code
_entity_poly.pdbx_strand_id
1 'polypeptide(L)'
;MKYNNNGSLNLVDGIHGRKPWKGSEWLGFNRSNIEFILDLGEQRDLNGFRLGILEDNGSWIYMPEKIEIFSSKNKNNWISLNKLELKKCKSKFGMKEIPFKSKTRYLKVIINSMEKIPDGKNGSGHTPWTFIDEIEVF
;
A
#
# COMPACT_ATOMS: atom_id res chain seq x y z
N MET A 1 -0.76 -13.84 16.20
CA MET A 1 -1.99 -13.03 16.02
C MET A 1 -1.82 -12.28 14.70
N LYS A 2 -2.46 -12.60 13.57
CA LYS A 2 -3.88 -12.74 13.27
C LYS A 2 -4.69 -11.53 13.74
N TYR A 3 -4.49 -10.39 13.08
CA TYR A 3 -5.50 -9.33 13.08
C TYR A 3 -6.41 -9.55 11.88
N ASN A 4 -7.48 -10.30 12.17
CA ASN A 4 -8.66 -10.43 11.34
C ASN A 4 -9.77 -9.67 12.06
N ASN A 5 -9.66 -8.34 12.09
CA ASN A 5 -10.76 -7.46 12.45
C ASN A 5 -10.88 -6.50 11.28
N ASN A 6 -11.85 -6.75 10.39
CA ASN A 6 -12.39 -5.79 9.42
C ASN A 6 -11.48 -4.57 9.16
N GLY A 7 -10.43 -4.74 8.36
CA GLY A 7 -9.49 -3.66 7.97
C GLY A 7 -10.13 -2.54 7.13
N SER A 8 -11.44 -2.34 7.28
CA SER A 8 -12.32 -1.49 6.51
C SER A 8 -12.50 -0.08 7.09
N LEU A 9 -11.99 0.22 8.29
CA LEU A 9 -12.26 1.51 8.97
C LEU A 9 -11.05 2.43 9.18
N ASN A 10 -9.81 1.93 9.21
CA ASN A 10 -8.65 2.75 9.58
C ASN A 10 -7.79 3.25 8.40
N LEU A 11 -8.14 2.88 7.16
CA LEU A 11 -7.41 3.34 5.97
C LEU A 11 -8.12 4.47 5.24
N VAL A 12 -9.31 4.87 5.68
CA VAL A 12 -10.13 5.88 4.99
C VAL A 12 -10.70 6.91 5.96
N ASP A 13 -10.16 6.97 7.18
CA ASP A 13 -10.66 7.85 8.24
C ASP A 13 -9.98 9.24 8.22
N GLY A 14 -8.97 9.44 7.37
CA GLY A 14 -8.25 10.70 7.23
C GLY A 14 -7.20 10.94 8.33
N ILE A 15 -6.86 9.90 9.11
CA ILE A 15 -5.89 9.96 10.20
C ILE A 15 -4.56 9.39 9.73
N HIS A 16 -3.65 10.28 9.34
CA HIS A 16 -2.26 9.91 9.01
C HIS A 16 -1.54 9.30 10.22
N GLY A 17 -0.95 8.12 10.02
CA GLY A 17 -0.23 7.37 11.02
C GLY A 17 0.97 8.14 11.57
N ARG A 18 1.09 8.17 12.90
CA ARG A 18 2.17 8.92 13.58
C ARG A 18 3.35 8.02 13.96
N LYS A 19 4.54 8.62 14.08
CA LYS A 19 5.70 7.99 14.75
C LYS A 19 5.68 8.36 16.25
N PRO A 20 6.04 7.46 17.19
CA PRO A 20 6.35 6.03 16.98
C PRO A 20 5.09 5.23 16.60
N TRP A 21 5.22 4.18 15.79
CA TRP A 21 4.07 3.33 15.43
C TRP A 21 3.61 2.61 16.71
N LYS A 22 2.57 3.14 17.34
CA LYS A 22 1.96 2.59 18.55
C LYS A 22 0.45 2.70 18.38
N GLY A 23 -0.14 1.79 17.60
CA GLY A 23 -1.59 1.84 17.40
C GLY A 23 -2.10 0.95 16.26
N SER A 24 -3.42 1.04 16.07
CA SER A 24 -4.18 0.40 14.98
C SER A 24 -4.19 1.19 13.67
N GLU A 25 -3.43 2.28 13.60
CA GLU A 25 -3.34 3.22 12.46
C GLU A 25 -2.59 2.62 11.25
N TRP A 26 -1.82 1.55 11.46
CA TRP A 26 -1.01 0.92 10.42
C TRP A 26 -1.45 -0.53 10.20
N LEU A 27 -1.56 -0.94 8.94
CA LEU A 27 -1.68 -2.34 8.56
C LEU A 27 -0.31 -2.89 8.18
N GLY A 28 0.20 -3.80 9.01
CA GLY A 28 1.48 -4.47 8.80
C GLY A 28 1.35 -5.80 8.07
N PHE A 29 2.15 -5.98 7.02
CA PHE A 29 2.23 -7.20 6.22
C PHE A 29 3.66 -7.74 6.20
N ASN A 30 3.85 -9.03 6.46
CA ASN A 30 5.15 -9.70 6.36
C ASN A 30 5.12 -10.71 5.21
N ARG A 31 5.03 -10.20 3.98
CA ARG A 31 5.04 -10.98 2.74
C ARG A 31 5.43 -10.07 1.57
N SER A 32 6.00 -10.65 0.52
CA SER A 32 6.49 -9.91 -0.65
C SER A 32 5.38 -9.41 -1.58
N ASN A 33 4.19 -10.00 -1.55
CA ASN A 33 3.08 -9.61 -2.40
C ASN A 33 1.82 -9.34 -1.57
N ILE A 34 1.30 -8.12 -1.68
CA ILE A 34 0.08 -7.67 -0.99
C ILE A 34 -0.90 -7.22 -2.08
N GLU A 35 -2.05 -7.90 -2.15
CA GLU A 35 -3.16 -7.52 -3.03
C GLU A 35 -4.38 -7.16 -2.20
N PHE A 36 -5.06 -6.08 -2.57
CA PHE A 36 -6.39 -5.75 -2.07
C PHE A 36 -7.24 -5.06 -3.15
N ILE A 37 -8.55 -5.14 -2.99
CA ILE A 37 -9.54 -4.55 -3.89
C ILE A 37 -10.39 -3.55 -3.11
N LEU A 38 -10.46 -2.33 -3.61
CA LEU A 38 -11.35 -1.27 -3.15
C LEU A 38 -12.63 -1.33 -4.00
N ASP A 39 -13.79 -1.45 -3.37
CA ASP A 39 -15.10 -1.26 -4.00
C ASP A 39 -15.62 0.13 -3.63
N LEU A 40 -15.78 1.01 -4.63
CA LEU A 40 -16.28 2.37 -4.44
C LEU A 40 -17.82 2.43 -4.30
N GLY A 41 -18.50 1.28 -4.39
CA GLY A 41 -19.95 1.15 -4.38
C GLY A 41 -20.60 1.43 -5.74
N GLU A 42 -20.10 2.44 -6.45
CA GLU A 42 -20.57 2.89 -7.76
C GLU A 42 -19.41 3.30 -8.67
N GLN A 43 -19.68 3.53 -9.95
CA GLN A 43 -18.65 4.06 -10.86
C GLN A 43 -18.38 5.52 -10.55
N ARG A 44 -17.12 5.85 -10.27
CA ARG A 44 -16.63 7.21 -10.01
C ARG A 44 -15.54 7.59 -10.98
N ASP A 45 -15.49 8.87 -11.31
CA ASP A 45 -14.40 9.47 -12.07
C ASP A 45 -13.25 9.80 -11.11
N LEU A 46 -12.08 9.20 -11.33
CA LEU A 46 -10.89 9.33 -10.48
C LEU A 46 -9.70 9.90 -11.27
N ASN A 47 -8.89 10.69 -10.57
CA ASN A 47 -7.63 11.32 -10.99
C ASN A 47 -6.39 10.71 -10.31
N GLY A 48 -6.57 9.85 -9.30
CA GLY A 48 -5.46 9.10 -8.75
C GLY A 48 -5.78 8.29 -7.51
N PHE A 49 -4.73 7.68 -6.99
CA PHE A 49 -4.70 6.93 -5.76
C PHE A 49 -3.49 7.38 -4.95
N ARG A 50 -3.62 7.40 -3.64
CA ARG A 50 -2.48 7.61 -2.76
C ARG A 50 -2.60 6.74 -1.52
N LEU A 51 -1.45 6.30 -1.03
CA LEU A 51 -1.33 5.53 0.21
C LEU A 51 -0.15 6.00 1.04
N GLY A 52 -0.25 5.94 2.36
CA GLY A 52 0.87 6.18 3.23
C GLY A 52 1.70 4.92 3.45
N ILE A 53 3.02 5.09 3.54
CA ILE A 53 3.99 4.01 3.72
C ILE A 53 5.04 4.43 4.74
N LEU A 54 5.34 3.50 5.65
CA LEU A 54 6.38 3.66 6.65
C LEU A 54 7.67 2.94 6.24
N GLU A 55 8.81 3.63 6.29
CA GLU A 55 10.13 3.00 6.39
C GLU A 55 10.65 3.17 7.82
N ASP A 56 11.01 2.04 8.42
CA ASP A 56 11.79 1.94 9.64
C ASP A 56 12.58 0.63 9.64
N ASN A 57 13.74 0.68 8.98
CA ASN A 57 14.59 -0.49 8.79
C ASN A 57 15.07 -1.09 10.12
N GLY A 58 15.19 -0.30 11.19
CA GLY A 58 15.52 -0.80 12.54
C GLY A 58 14.50 -1.82 13.05
N SER A 59 13.25 -1.67 12.63
CA SER A 59 12.10 -2.51 12.95
C SER A 59 11.73 -3.47 11.81
N TRP A 60 12.63 -3.59 10.84
CA TRP A 60 12.52 -4.42 9.64
C TRP A 60 11.36 -4.02 8.73
N ILE A 61 10.92 -2.76 8.82
CA ILE A 61 9.87 -2.18 7.97
C ILE A 61 10.56 -1.49 6.79
N TYR A 62 10.44 -2.10 5.61
CA TYR A 62 11.10 -1.61 4.39
C TYR A 62 10.08 -1.08 3.38
N MET A 63 10.53 -0.10 2.59
CA MET A 63 9.78 0.40 1.44
C MET A 63 9.52 -0.74 0.45
N PRO A 64 8.30 -0.87 -0.10
CA PRO A 64 8.05 -1.78 -1.21
C PRO A 64 8.84 -1.37 -2.44
N GLU A 65 9.01 -2.30 -3.36
CA GLU A 65 9.72 -2.10 -4.60
C GLU A 65 8.85 -1.41 -5.66
N LYS A 66 7.57 -1.79 -5.73
CA LYS A 66 6.62 -1.31 -6.72
C LYS A 66 5.18 -1.37 -6.21
N ILE A 67 4.36 -0.42 -6.65
CA ILE A 67 2.91 -0.40 -6.45
C ILE A 67 2.22 -0.32 -7.81
N GLU A 68 1.21 -1.16 -8.03
CA GLU A 68 0.47 -1.23 -9.29
C GLU A 68 -1.03 -1.05 -9.03
N ILE A 69 -1.67 -0.25 -9.89
CA ILE A 69 -3.08 0.05 -9.81
C ILE A 69 -3.78 -0.48 -11.05
N PHE A 70 -4.84 -1.24 -10.83
CA PHE A 70 -5.75 -1.73 -11.87
C PHE A 70 -7.16 -1.27 -11.58
N SER A 71 -7.95 -1.05 -12.64
CA SER A 71 -9.37 -0.71 -12.53
C SER A 71 -10.26 -1.81 -13.07
N SER A 72 -11.48 -1.88 -12.54
CA SER A 72 -12.54 -2.72 -13.09
C SER A 72 -13.91 -2.09 -12.86
N LYS A 73 -14.81 -2.29 -13.83
CA LYS A 73 -16.24 -1.94 -13.66
C LYS A 73 -17.06 -3.10 -13.09
N ASN A 74 -16.57 -4.33 -13.18
CA ASN A 74 -17.34 -5.55 -12.91
C ASN A 74 -16.61 -6.56 -12.00
N LYS A 75 -15.44 -6.22 -11.46
CA LYS A 75 -14.58 -7.06 -10.59
C LYS A 75 -13.96 -8.29 -11.27
N ASN A 76 -14.28 -8.56 -12.54
CA ASN A 76 -13.79 -9.71 -13.29
C ASN A 76 -12.70 -9.31 -14.31
N ASN A 77 -12.92 -8.22 -15.03
CA ASN A 77 -11.99 -7.72 -16.04
C ASN A 77 -11.17 -6.56 -15.47
N TRP A 78 -9.83 -6.69 -15.48
CA TRP A 78 -8.91 -5.72 -14.90
C TRP A 78 -8.10 -5.02 -15.97
N ILE A 79 -8.06 -3.69 -15.91
CA ILE A 79 -7.26 -2.84 -16.81
C ILE A 79 -6.18 -2.16 -15.98
N SER A 80 -4.91 -2.33 -16.38
CA SER A 80 -3.77 -1.63 -15.77
C SER A 80 -3.93 -0.13 -15.97
N LEU A 81 -3.84 0.64 -14.88
CA LEU A 81 -3.91 2.11 -14.92
C LEU A 81 -2.52 2.72 -14.87
N ASN A 82 -1.81 2.52 -13.78
CA ASN A 82 -0.48 3.07 -13.59
C ASN A 82 0.29 2.27 -12.52
N LYS A 83 1.59 2.53 -12.42
CA LYS A 83 2.48 1.96 -11.43
C LYS A 83 3.46 3.00 -10.89
N LEU A 84 3.89 2.80 -9.66
CA LEU A 84 4.97 3.57 -9.03
C LEU A 84 6.12 2.63 -8.68
N GLU A 85 7.28 2.90 -9.26
CA GLU A 85 8.54 2.21 -8.93
C GLU A 85 9.22 2.93 -7.75
N LEU A 86 9.30 2.28 -6.60
CA LEU A 86 9.78 2.85 -5.35
C LEU A 86 11.26 2.57 -5.06
N LYS A 87 11.88 1.61 -5.76
CA LYS A 87 13.35 1.35 -5.66
C LYS A 87 14.20 2.60 -5.88
N LYS A 88 13.68 3.60 -6.59
CA LYS A 88 14.36 4.85 -6.93
C LYS A 88 13.98 6.03 -6.02
N CYS A 89 13.01 5.86 -5.13
CA CYS A 89 12.55 6.92 -4.24
C CYS A 89 13.54 7.13 -3.08
N LYS A 90 14.02 8.37 -2.92
CA LYS A 90 14.89 8.77 -1.80
C LYS A 90 14.13 9.08 -0.51
N SER A 91 12.81 9.22 -0.58
CA SER A 91 11.97 9.59 0.57
C SER A 91 11.59 8.37 1.40
N LYS A 92 12.05 8.37 2.66
CA LYS A 92 11.90 7.30 3.64
C LYS A 92 10.54 7.23 4.34
N PHE A 93 9.60 8.12 4.00
CA PHE A 93 8.29 8.17 4.64
C PHE A 93 7.29 8.97 3.81
N GLY A 94 6.00 8.72 4.04
CA GLY A 94 4.92 9.61 3.63
C GLY A 94 4.12 9.11 2.44
N MET A 95 3.06 9.87 2.14
CA MET A 95 2.11 9.58 1.08
C MET A 95 2.79 9.37 -0.27
N LYS A 96 2.46 8.24 -0.90
CA LYS A 96 2.87 7.89 -2.25
C LYS A 96 1.69 8.05 -3.16
N GLU A 97 1.77 9.03 -4.06
CA GLU A 97 0.72 9.32 -5.03
C GLU A 97 1.00 8.59 -6.35
N ILE A 98 -0.04 7.97 -6.90
CA ILE A 98 -0.05 7.32 -8.21
C ILE A 98 -1.17 7.97 -9.04
N PRO A 99 -0.87 8.99 -9.86
CA PRO A 99 -1.88 9.68 -10.66
C PRO A 99 -2.34 8.81 -11.84
N PHE A 100 -3.63 8.84 -12.15
CA PHE A 100 -4.23 8.19 -13.33
C PHE A 100 -5.60 8.80 -13.61
N LYS A 101 -6.14 8.68 -14.82
CA LYS A 101 -7.53 9.06 -15.09
C LYS A 101 -8.35 7.84 -15.44
N SER A 102 -9.41 7.56 -14.68
CA SER A 102 -10.29 6.41 -14.95
C SER A 102 -11.69 6.60 -14.37
N LYS A 103 -12.70 6.14 -15.12
CA LYS A 103 -14.06 5.95 -14.63
C LYS A 103 -14.27 4.49 -14.24
N THR A 104 -14.27 4.20 -12.94
CA THR A 104 -14.24 2.82 -12.42
C THR A 104 -15.07 2.66 -11.15
N ARG A 105 -15.48 1.42 -10.83
CA ARG A 105 -16.08 1.08 -9.53
C ARG A 105 -15.08 0.40 -8.61
N TYR A 106 -14.20 -0.43 -9.16
CA TYR A 106 -13.23 -1.18 -8.40
C TYR A 106 -11.82 -0.71 -8.73
N LEU A 107 -10.97 -0.67 -7.71
CA LEU A 107 -9.52 -0.58 -7.86
C LEU A 107 -8.88 -1.80 -7.23
N LYS A 108 -7.99 -2.47 -7.95
CA LYS A 108 -7.09 -3.47 -7.40
C LYS A 108 -5.73 -2.81 -7.23
N VAL A 109 -5.17 -2.95 -6.04
CA VAL A 109 -3.84 -2.47 -5.69
C VAL A 109 -2.96 -3.66 -5.39
N ILE A 110 -1.80 -3.72 -6.07
CA ILE A 110 -0.79 -4.74 -5.83
C ILE A 110 0.49 -4.04 -5.37
N ILE A 111 0.95 -4.36 -4.17
CA ILE A 111 2.20 -3.86 -3.58
C ILE A 111 3.19 -5.03 -3.57
N ASN A 112 4.33 -4.83 -4.23
CA ASN A 112 5.40 -5.80 -4.30
C ASN A 112 6.61 -5.29 -3.49
N SER A 113 7.08 -6.11 -2.58
CA SER A 113 8.22 -5.89 -1.70
C SER A 113 9.30 -6.95 -1.96
N MET A 114 10.53 -6.68 -1.53
CA MET A 114 11.60 -7.68 -1.59
C MET A 114 11.21 -8.92 -0.78
N GLU A 115 11.57 -10.10 -1.27
CA GLU A 115 11.26 -11.37 -0.59
C GLU A 115 12.07 -11.56 0.70
N LYS A 116 13.30 -11.04 0.70
CA LYS A 116 14.27 -11.20 1.76
C LYS A 116 15.11 -9.93 1.89
N ILE A 117 15.34 -9.50 3.13
CA ILE A 117 16.21 -8.37 3.45
C ILE A 117 17.65 -8.77 3.10
N PRO A 118 18.37 -7.96 2.28
CA PRO A 118 19.75 -8.22 1.91
C PRO A 118 20.72 -8.25 3.10
N ASP A 119 21.84 -8.95 2.90
CA ASP A 119 22.93 -9.00 3.88
C ASP A 119 23.48 -7.61 4.20
N GLY A 120 23.91 -7.43 5.45
CA GLY A 120 24.41 -6.15 5.95
C GLY A 120 23.31 -5.12 6.27
N LYS A 121 22.03 -5.49 6.18
CA LYS A 121 20.90 -4.65 6.62
C LYS A 121 20.20 -5.22 7.86
N ASN A 122 19.51 -4.35 8.59
CA ASN A 122 18.72 -4.73 9.76
C ASN A 122 17.62 -5.72 9.38
N GLY A 123 17.65 -6.91 9.99
CA GLY A 123 16.72 -8.00 9.65
C GLY A 123 17.14 -8.83 8.44
N SER A 124 18.40 -8.74 7.99
CA SER A 124 18.99 -9.63 6.98
C SER A 124 18.59 -11.08 7.23
N GLY A 125 18.22 -11.79 6.17
CA GLY A 125 17.72 -13.15 6.30
C GLY A 125 16.19 -13.27 6.27
N HIS A 126 15.48 -12.23 6.68
CA HIS A 126 14.02 -12.29 6.88
C HIS A 126 13.25 -11.57 5.78
N THR A 127 11.98 -11.96 5.59
CA THR A 127 11.03 -11.17 4.81
C THR A 127 10.74 -9.87 5.55
N PRO A 128 10.81 -8.70 4.88
CA PRO A 128 10.55 -7.43 5.52
C PRO A 128 9.06 -7.26 5.84
N TRP A 129 8.80 -6.40 6.81
CA TRP A 129 7.48 -5.82 7.00
C TRP A 129 7.23 -4.71 5.97
N THR A 130 6.01 -4.64 5.47
CA THR A 130 5.47 -3.48 4.75
C THR A 130 4.30 -2.94 5.56
N PHE A 131 4.39 -1.67 5.94
CA PHE A 131 3.36 -0.99 6.71
C PHE A 131 2.71 0.06 5.82
N ILE A 132 1.38 -0.03 5.72
CA ILE A 132 0.54 0.93 5.00
C ILE A 132 -0.42 1.59 5.98
N ASP A 133 -0.65 2.88 5.80
CA ASP A 133 -1.71 3.68 6.40
C ASP A 133 -2.43 4.47 5.30
N GLU A 134 -3.54 5.11 5.65
CA GLU A 134 -4.25 6.12 4.85
C GLU A 134 -4.27 5.89 3.33
N ILE A 135 -5.33 5.25 2.87
CA ILE A 135 -5.67 5.05 1.47
C ILE A 135 -6.69 6.08 1.03
N GLU A 136 -6.34 6.83 0.00
CA GLU A 136 -7.24 7.80 -0.59
C GLU A 136 -7.32 7.66 -2.11
N VAL A 137 -8.49 7.97 -2.65
CA VAL A 137 -8.74 8.14 -4.08
C VAL A 137 -9.23 9.57 -4.31
N PHE A 138 -8.80 10.19 -5.40
CA PHE A 138 -9.13 11.57 -5.77
C PHE A 138 -9.27 11.65 -7.30
#